data_AF-A0A7Y6GKL5-F1
#
_entry.id   AF-A0A7Y6GKL5-F1
#
_cell.length_a   1.000
_cell.length_b   1.000
_cell.length_c   1.000
_cell.angle_alpha   90.00
_cell.angle_beta   90.00
_cell.angle_gamma   90.00
#
_symmetry.space_group_name_H-M   'P 1'
#
loop_
_entity.id
_entity.type
_entity.pdbx_description
1 polymer ?
#
loop_
_entity_poly.entity_id
_entity_poly.type
_entity_poly.pdbx_seq_one_letter_code
_entity_poly.pdbx_strand_id
1 'polypeptide(L)'
;KVATWVATPARPRLVVLVDEGADLITMDSKKTPIIEPLCQVARQGRSRLADLLWCTQKPTVGEGIPSQIIGNMSVRVVLQTAGQTETQQVMGKGWQNHMLPGPGLAYIRGTGRDEEQTPVAVWNASDDALVTALPRREPWRLDRAAAAPPAMPATPATAPAPAGRPALRLVKDEAATAPAQRTEEAAATPAGLTETEAAVVDAVQKAGRPVRQKDVVDASGVAKGTVSKVVNKLIGAGVLARTEDGAIIAAAKEVSA
;
A
#
# COMPACT_ATOMS: atom_id res chain seq x y z
N LYS A 1 15.48 1.37 9.22
CA LYS A 1 15.97 2.63 9.82
C LYS A 1 14.81 3.34 10.50
N VAL A 2 14.86 3.53 11.81
CA VAL A 2 13.89 4.38 12.53
C VAL A 2 14.15 5.82 12.09
N ALA A 3 13.13 6.57 11.72
CA ALA A 3 13.32 7.97 11.38
C ALA A 3 13.87 8.73 12.60
N THR A 4 14.99 9.41 12.41
CA THR A 4 15.63 10.29 13.40
C THR A 4 14.89 11.62 13.56
N TRP A 5 13.76 11.79 12.88
CA TRP A 5 12.99 13.03 12.92
C TRP A 5 12.13 13.08 14.19
N VAL A 6 12.16 14.23 14.87
CA VAL A 6 11.37 14.52 16.07
C VAL A 6 10.33 15.58 15.73
N ALA A 7 9.09 15.39 16.18
CA ALA A 7 8.00 16.33 15.97
C ALA A 7 8.29 17.66 16.68
N THR A 8 8.00 18.77 16.02
CA THR A 8 8.10 20.13 16.61
C THR A 8 6.85 20.93 16.22
N PRO A 9 6.56 22.08 16.85
CA PRO A 9 5.42 22.91 16.42
C PRO A 9 5.48 23.33 14.95
N ALA A 10 6.68 23.61 14.42
CA ALA A 10 6.89 23.95 13.00
C ALA A 10 6.82 22.73 12.06
N ARG A 11 6.90 21.53 12.62
CA ARG A 11 6.96 20.25 11.92
C ARG A 11 6.22 19.18 12.74
N PRO A 12 4.89 19.30 12.85
CA PRO A 12 4.13 18.45 13.75
C PRO A 12 4.08 17.02 13.21
N ARG A 13 3.88 16.07 14.14
CA ARG A 13 3.44 14.72 13.80
C ARG A 13 2.01 14.80 13.26
N LEU A 14 1.76 14.15 12.13
CA LEU A 14 0.42 14.07 11.55
C LEU A 14 -0.22 12.75 11.96
N VAL A 15 -1.45 12.80 12.46
CA VAL A 15 -2.28 11.60 12.66
C VAL A 15 -3.48 11.71 11.73
N VAL A 16 -3.59 10.76 10.81
CA VAL A 16 -4.73 10.61 9.92
C VAL A 16 -5.62 9.53 10.52
N LEU A 17 -6.82 9.92 10.96
CA LEU A 17 -7.81 9.01 11.51
C LEU A 17 -8.93 8.79 10.49
N VAL A 18 -9.20 7.52 10.21
CA VAL A 18 -10.33 7.05 9.42
C VAL A 18 -11.24 6.29 10.38
N ASP A 19 -12.43 6.82 10.62
CA ASP A 19 -13.38 6.25 11.58
C ASP A 19 -14.12 5.02 11.02
N GLU A 20 -14.63 5.12 9.79
CA GLU A 20 -15.22 4.00 9.05
C GLU A 20 -14.59 3.83 7.67
N GLY A 21 -13.64 2.90 7.60
CA GLY A 21 -12.90 2.60 6.39
C GLY A 21 -13.74 2.00 5.26
N ALA A 22 -14.77 1.23 5.58
CA ALA A 22 -15.64 0.63 4.56
C ALA A 22 -16.41 1.70 3.76
N ASP A 23 -16.78 2.79 4.41
CA ASP A 23 -17.43 3.93 3.76
C ASP A 23 -16.46 4.64 2.79
N LEU A 24 -15.20 4.82 3.19
CA LEU A 24 -14.18 5.41 2.29
C LEU A 24 -13.90 4.54 1.06
N ILE A 25 -13.90 3.22 1.21
CA ILE A 25 -13.74 2.30 0.08
C ILE A 25 -14.93 2.47 -0.90
N THR A 26 -16.13 2.66 -0.36
CA THR A 26 -17.34 2.87 -1.17
C THR A 26 -17.34 4.23 -1.89
N MET A 27 -16.76 5.26 -1.26
CA MET A 27 -16.62 6.60 -1.83
C MET A 27 -15.47 6.71 -2.85
N ASP A 28 -14.51 5.79 -2.81
CA ASP A 28 -13.34 5.80 -3.69
C ASP A 28 -13.75 5.68 -5.15
N SER A 29 -13.23 6.60 -5.97
CA SER A 29 -13.50 6.60 -7.39
C SER A 29 -12.39 7.29 -8.16
N LYS A 30 -12.39 7.14 -9.48
CA LYS A 30 -11.44 7.87 -10.34
C LYS A 30 -11.52 9.39 -10.18
N LYS A 31 -12.69 9.93 -9.82
CA LYS A 31 -12.91 11.38 -9.61
C LYS A 31 -12.50 11.82 -8.20
N THR A 32 -12.59 10.92 -7.24
CA THR A 32 -12.25 11.16 -5.84
C THR A 32 -11.37 10.00 -5.36
N PRO A 33 -10.08 9.97 -5.75
CA PRO A 33 -9.18 8.91 -5.33
C PRO A 33 -8.78 9.12 -3.87
N ILE A 34 -9.23 8.24 -2.99
CA ILE A 34 -9.05 8.29 -1.54
C ILE A 34 -8.10 7.17 -1.09
N ILE A 35 -8.31 5.96 -1.57
CA ILE A 35 -7.62 4.77 -1.04
C ILE A 35 -6.15 4.75 -1.42
N GLU A 36 -5.81 5.12 -2.66
CA GLU A 36 -4.42 5.14 -3.12
C GLU A 36 -3.53 6.08 -2.26
N PRO A 37 -3.91 7.35 -2.02
CA PRO A 37 -3.18 8.22 -1.08
C PRO A 37 -3.03 7.63 0.33
N LEU A 38 -4.09 7.02 0.88
CA LEU A 38 -4.03 6.41 2.23
C LEU A 38 -3.07 5.21 2.27
N CYS A 39 -3.03 4.39 1.22
CA CYS A 39 -2.05 3.33 1.07
C CYS A 39 -0.61 3.87 1.01
N GLN A 40 -0.39 5.03 0.38
CA GLN A 40 0.93 5.68 0.39
C GLN A 40 1.33 6.14 1.81
N VAL A 41 0.38 6.70 2.58
CA VAL A 41 0.60 7.05 3.98
C VAL A 41 0.93 5.81 4.80
N ALA A 42 0.18 4.72 4.65
CA ALA A 42 0.45 3.47 5.37
C ALA A 42 1.87 2.93 5.11
N ARG A 43 2.32 2.97 3.85
CA ARG A 43 3.64 2.45 3.44
C ARG A 43 4.81 3.34 3.84
N GLN A 44 4.64 4.66 3.83
CA GLN A 44 5.76 5.60 3.93
C GLN A 44 5.65 6.60 5.10
N GLY A 45 4.51 6.66 5.78
CA GLY A 45 4.21 7.67 6.79
C GLY A 45 5.11 7.58 8.01
N ARG A 46 5.50 6.37 8.41
CA ARG A 46 6.37 6.14 9.58
C ARG A 46 7.68 6.91 9.52
N SER A 47 8.30 7.06 8.34
CA SER A 47 9.57 7.79 8.21
C SER A 47 9.39 9.32 8.25
N ARG A 48 8.14 9.78 8.13
CA ARG A 48 7.73 11.18 8.05
C ARG A 48 6.73 11.54 9.15
N LEU A 49 6.80 10.86 10.30
CA LEU A 49 5.90 11.05 11.45
C LEU A 49 4.43 11.29 11.04
N ALA A 50 3.95 10.53 10.07
CA ALA A 50 2.58 10.51 9.63
C ALA A 50 2.01 9.13 9.95
N ASP A 51 1.13 9.06 10.94
CA ASP A 51 0.46 7.82 11.32
C ASP A 51 -0.92 7.74 10.69
N LEU A 52 -1.26 6.54 10.26
CA LEU A 52 -2.61 6.20 9.83
C LEU A 52 -3.26 5.34 10.92
N LEU A 53 -4.35 5.84 11.51
CA LEU A 53 -5.31 5.07 12.28
C LEU A 53 -6.48 4.72 11.36
N TRP A 54 -6.66 3.44 11.08
CA TRP A 54 -7.77 2.93 10.27
C TRP A 54 -8.71 2.13 11.16
N CYS A 55 -9.95 2.59 11.26
CA CYS A 55 -11.03 1.95 12.00
C CYS A 55 -12.11 1.44 11.03
N THR A 56 -12.80 0.38 11.42
CA THR A 56 -13.99 -0.13 10.72
C THR A 56 -14.79 -1.03 11.66
N GLN A 57 -16.12 -1.01 11.54
CA GLN A 57 -16.99 -1.96 12.23
C GLN A 57 -17.07 -3.31 11.51
N LYS A 58 -16.85 -3.34 10.19
CA LYS A 58 -17.05 -4.52 9.34
C LYS A 58 -15.80 -4.82 8.52
N PRO A 59 -14.80 -5.52 9.11
CA PRO A 59 -13.52 -5.78 8.44
C PRO A 59 -13.62 -6.74 7.23
N THR A 60 -14.81 -7.25 6.92
CA THR A 60 -15.07 -8.22 5.84
C THR A 60 -15.85 -7.65 4.65
N VAL A 61 -16.52 -6.49 4.77
CA VAL A 61 -17.33 -5.90 3.68
C VAL A 61 -16.46 -5.05 2.77
N GLY A 62 -16.41 -5.36 1.46
CA GLY A 62 -15.66 -4.56 0.49
C GLY A 62 -14.16 -4.48 0.81
N GLU A 63 -13.54 -5.62 1.11
CA GLU A 63 -12.22 -5.77 1.77
C GLU A 63 -12.16 -5.31 3.24
N GLY A 64 -12.98 -4.34 3.66
CA GLY A 64 -13.09 -3.76 5.02
C GLY A 64 -11.84 -2.99 5.48
N ILE A 65 -10.68 -3.56 5.20
CA ILE A 65 -9.35 -2.96 5.32
C ILE A 65 -8.56 -3.34 4.06
N PRO A 66 -8.14 -2.37 3.24
CA PRO A 66 -7.35 -2.66 2.04
C PRO A 66 -6.10 -3.48 2.35
N SER A 67 -5.80 -4.47 1.51
CA SER A 67 -4.65 -5.38 1.70
C SER A 67 -3.31 -4.66 1.94
N GLN A 68 -3.10 -3.52 1.27
CA GLN A 68 -1.90 -2.69 1.46
C GLN A 68 -1.89 -1.98 2.82
N ILE A 69 -3.05 -1.58 3.35
CA ILE A 69 -3.13 -0.92 4.66
C ILE A 69 -2.85 -1.97 5.74
N ILE A 70 -3.60 -3.08 5.75
CA ILE A 70 -3.45 -4.12 6.77
C ILE A 70 -2.04 -4.74 6.77
N GLY A 71 -1.41 -4.87 5.60
CA GLY A 71 -0.03 -5.35 5.45
C GLY A 71 1.04 -4.42 6.02
N ASN A 72 0.75 -3.11 6.14
CA ASN A 72 1.67 -2.12 6.72
C ASN A 72 1.31 -1.71 8.16
N MET A 73 0.18 -2.19 8.71
CA MET A 73 -0.19 -1.94 10.10
C MET A 73 0.76 -2.65 11.07
N SER A 74 1.52 -1.86 11.83
CA SER A 74 2.43 -2.38 12.86
C SER A 74 1.70 -2.81 14.13
N VAL A 75 0.55 -2.22 14.42
CA VAL A 75 -0.27 -2.50 15.61
C VAL A 75 -1.71 -2.69 15.17
N ARG A 76 -2.38 -3.68 15.74
CA ARG A 76 -3.81 -3.93 15.53
C ARG A 76 -4.48 -4.05 16.90
N VAL A 77 -5.49 -3.22 17.14
CA VAL A 77 -6.32 -3.27 18.34
C VAL A 77 -7.70 -3.71 17.88
N VAL A 78 -8.15 -4.87 18.35
CA VAL A 78 -9.40 -5.46 17.86
C VAL A 78 -10.28 -5.77 19.06
N LEU A 79 -11.46 -5.14 19.07
CA LEU A 79 -12.53 -5.37 20.03
C LEU A 79 -13.25 -6.69 19.73
N GLN A 80 -14.36 -6.95 20.39
CA GLN A 80 -15.22 -8.09 20.08
C GLN A 80 -15.69 -8.02 18.62
N THR A 81 -15.49 -9.12 17.88
CA THR A 81 -15.96 -9.28 16.50
C THR A 81 -17.17 -10.20 16.46
N ALA A 82 -17.98 -10.11 15.39
CA ALA A 82 -19.17 -10.95 15.23
C ALA A 82 -18.85 -12.46 15.14
N GLY A 83 -17.73 -12.84 14.51
CA GLY A 83 -17.34 -14.23 14.37
C GLY A 83 -15.84 -14.44 14.16
N GLN A 84 -15.47 -15.71 14.05
CA GLN A 84 -14.09 -16.16 13.85
C GLN A 84 -13.51 -15.65 12.52
N THR A 85 -14.34 -15.47 11.48
CA THR A 85 -13.92 -14.98 10.16
C THR A 85 -13.40 -13.55 10.24
N GLU A 86 -14.14 -12.64 10.89
CA GLU A 86 -13.72 -11.26 11.11
C GLU A 86 -12.45 -11.20 11.97
N THR A 87 -12.38 -12.05 13.00
CA THR A 87 -11.17 -12.18 13.82
C THR A 87 -9.96 -12.55 12.96
N GLN A 88 -10.08 -13.57 12.11
CA GLN A 88 -8.96 -14.05 11.29
C GLN A 88 -8.54 -13.03 10.23
N GLN A 89 -9.49 -12.31 9.66
CA GLN A 89 -9.23 -11.26 8.68
C GLN A 89 -8.32 -10.17 9.25
N VAL A 90 -8.59 -9.72 10.49
CA VAL A 90 -7.83 -8.62 11.11
C VAL A 90 -6.63 -9.11 11.90
N MET A 91 -6.75 -10.21 12.65
CA MET A 91 -5.71 -10.65 13.59
C MET A 91 -4.87 -11.81 13.04
N GLY A 92 -5.40 -12.61 12.12
CA GLY A 92 -4.81 -13.86 11.66
C GLY A 92 -5.31 -15.09 12.43
N LYS A 93 -4.72 -16.26 12.15
CA LYS A 93 -5.06 -17.52 12.84
C LYS A 93 -4.66 -17.49 14.31
N GLY A 94 -5.34 -18.27 15.15
CA GLY A 94 -5.07 -18.41 16.59
C GLY A 94 -5.87 -17.46 17.49
N TRP A 95 -6.21 -16.28 16.98
CA TRP A 95 -6.92 -15.25 17.74
C TRP A 95 -8.41 -15.57 17.94
N GLN A 96 -8.94 -15.14 19.09
CA GLN A 96 -10.28 -15.47 19.57
C GLN A 96 -11.11 -14.21 19.94
N ASN A 97 -10.98 -13.11 19.20
CA ASN A 97 -11.69 -11.84 19.49
C ASN A 97 -13.22 -11.98 19.58
N HIS A 98 -13.82 -12.85 18.77
CA HIS A 98 -15.26 -13.15 18.83
C HIS A 98 -15.70 -13.80 20.16
N MET A 99 -14.78 -14.37 20.92
CA MET A 99 -15.02 -14.97 22.24
C MET A 99 -14.81 -14.00 23.40
N LEU A 100 -14.51 -12.71 23.13
CA LEU A 100 -14.39 -11.72 24.19
C LEU A 100 -15.71 -11.63 24.99
N PRO A 101 -15.65 -11.57 26.33
CA PRO A 101 -16.84 -11.74 27.17
C PRO A 101 -17.77 -10.52 27.17
N GLY A 102 -17.35 -9.39 26.57
CA GLY A 102 -18.17 -8.20 26.48
C GLY A 102 -17.45 -6.99 25.91
N PRO A 103 -18.14 -5.84 25.84
CA PRO A 103 -17.58 -4.58 25.34
C PRO A 103 -16.48 -4.05 26.25
N GLY A 104 -15.63 -3.16 25.73
CA GLY A 104 -14.55 -2.55 26.50
C GLY A 104 -13.31 -3.43 26.67
N LEU A 105 -13.26 -4.60 26.02
CA LEU A 105 -12.10 -5.47 25.98
C LEU A 105 -11.54 -5.59 24.56
N ALA A 106 -10.22 -5.67 24.45
CA ALA A 106 -9.52 -5.81 23.18
C ALA A 106 -8.38 -6.81 23.26
N TYR A 107 -8.04 -7.40 22.12
CA TYR A 107 -6.73 -7.99 21.90
C TYR A 107 -5.85 -7.05 21.09
N ILE A 108 -4.55 -7.03 21.41
CA ILE A 108 -3.58 -6.14 20.77
C ILE A 108 -2.46 -6.97 20.15
N ARG A 109 -2.30 -6.84 18.83
CA ARG A 109 -1.20 -7.45 18.08
C ARG A 109 -0.14 -6.41 17.72
N GLY A 110 1.12 -6.84 17.66
CA GLY A 110 2.24 -6.00 17.19
C GLY A 110 2.98 -5.24 18.29
N THR A 111 2.66 -5.52 19.56
CA THR A 111 3.32 -4.94 20.73
C THR A 111 4.18 -5.96 21.49
N GLY A 112 4.52 -7.10 20.86
CA GLY A 112 5.16 -8.24 21.52
C GLY A 112 4.20 -9.16 22.29
N ARG A 113 2.88 -8.93 22.18
CA ARG A 113 1.82 -9.81 22.68
C ARG A 113 1.38 -10.77 21.56
N ASP A 114 0.98 -11.98 21.95
CA ASP A 114 0.51 -13.04 21.07
C ASP A 114 -0.98 -13.38 21.34
N GLU A 115 -1.46 -14.45 20.70
CA GLU A 115 -2.83 -14.96 20.81
C GLU A 115 -3.21 -15.48 22.20
N GLU A 116 -2.25 -15.78 23.07
CA GLU A 116 -2.48 -16.29 24.43
C GLU A 116 -2.64 -15.16 25.46
N GLN A 117 -2.55 -13.90 25.02
CA GLN A 117 -2.65 -12.76 25.92
C GLN A 117 -3.99 -12.71 26.67
N THR A 118 -3.96 -12.20 27.89
CA THR A 118 -5.18 -11.77 28.58
C THR A 118 -5.78 -10.55 27.87
N PRO A 119 -7.12 -10.48 27.68
CA PRO A 119 -7.77 -9.32 27.12
C PRO A 119 -7.39 -8.03 27.85
N VAL A 120 -7.19 -6.95 27.09
CA VAL A 120 -6.86 -5.63 27.62
C VAL A 120 -8.13 -4.81 27.73
N ALA A 121 -8.41 -4.26 28.91
CA ALA A 121 -9.47 -3.28 29.08
C ALA A 121 -9.10 -1.96 28.41
N VAL A 122 -10.01 -1.44 27.56
CA VAL A 122 -9.87 -0.11 26.95
C VAL A 122 -10.60 0.94 27.79
N TRP A 123 -10.17 2.20 27.67
CA TRP A 123 -10.83 3.29 28.37
C TRP A 123 -12.26 3.49 27.87
N ASN A 124 -13.17 3.69 28.81
CA ASN A 124 -14.53 4.09 28.52
C ASN A 124 -14.60 5.61 28.43
N ALA A 125 -14.90 6.13 27.23
CA ALA A 125 -15.12 7.54 26.96
C ALA A 125 -16.58 7.82 26.53
N SER A 126 -17.54 6.99 26.96
CA SER A 126 -18.96 7.12 26.61
C SER A 126 -19.67 8.25 27.34
N ASP A 127 -19.02 8.88 28.33
CA ASP A 127 -19.54 10.08 28.95
C ASP A 127 -19.41 11.24 27.96
N ASP A 128 -20.53 11.69 27.39
CA ASP A 128 -20.56 12.83 26.49
C ASP A 128 -19.92 14.07 27.11
N ALA A 129 -19.98 14.24 28.44
CA ALA A 129 -19.31 15.35 29.12
C ALA A 129 -17.79 15.26 28.96
N LEU A 130 -17.20 14.05 28.92
CA LEU A 130 -15.76 13.86 28.74
C LEU A 130 -15.30 14.28 27.33
N VAL A 131 -16.07 13.95 26.30
CA VAL A 131 -15.73 14.30 24.90
C VAL A 131 -16.08 15.76 24.61
N THR A 132 -17.25 16.23 25.05
CA THR A 132 -17.71 17.62 24.80
C THR A 132 -16.99 18.65 25.65
N ALA A 133 -16.42 18.27 26.79
CA ALA A 133 -15.54 19.15 27.59
C ALA A 133 -14.14 19.31 26.99
N LEU A 134 -13.77 18.56 25.94
CA LEU A 134 -12.51 18.79 25.26
C LEU A 134 -12.50 20.21 24.66
N PRO A 135 -11.36 20.93 24.75
CA PRO A 135 -11.26 22.27 24.19
C PRO A 135 -11.66 22.27 22.72
N ARG A 136 -12.61 23.12 22.32
CA ARG A 136 -12.92 23.35 20.91
C ARG A 136 -11.65 23.77 20.20
N ARG A 137 -11.26 22.99 19.19
CA ARG A 137 -10.15 23.33 18.31
C ARG A 137 -10.72 23.72 16.96
N GLU A 138 -10.22 24.82 16.41
CA GLU A 138 -10.48 25.15 15.02
C GLU A 138 -9.94 24.01 14.15
N PRO A 139 -10.76 23.44 13.25
CA PRO A 139 -10.29 22.46 12.29
C PRO A 139 -9.10 23.05 11.53
N TRP A 140 -8.00 22.29 11.46
CA TRP A 140 -6.86 22.72 10.66
C TRP A 140 -7.31 22.86 9.20
N ARG A 141 -7.08 24.04 8.63
CA ARG A 141 -7.34 24.32 7.21
C ARG A 141 -6.01 24.57 6.52
N LEU A 142 -5.80 23.88 5.42
CA LEU A 142 -4.77 24.29 4.48
C LEU A 142 -5.29 25.54 3.75
N ASP A 143 -4.74 26.71 4.07
CA ASP A 143 -4.98 27.93 3.31
C ASP A 143 -4.37 27.79 1.91
N ARG A 144 -5.13 27.20 0.99
CA ARG A 144 -4.73 27.12 -0.43
C ARG A 144 -4.59 28.51 -1.06
N ALA A 145 -5.23 29.54 -0.50
CA ALA A 145 -5.07 30.93 -0.94
C ALA A 145 -3.70 31.54 -0.60
N ALA A 146 -3.05 31.09 0.49
CA ALA A 146 -1.68 31.48 0.82
C ALA A 146 -0.63 30.61 0.08
N ALA A 147 -1.04 29.45 -0.44
CA ALA A 147 -0.26 28.61 -1.33
C ALA A 147 -0.55 28.95 -2.81
N ALA A 148 -0.51 30.24 -3.17
CA ALA A 148 -0.30 30.60 -4.56
C ALA A 148 1.04 30.00 -5.01
N PRO A 149 1.14 29.29 -6.14
CA PRO A 149 2.44 28.97 -6.70
C PRO A 149 3.19 30.30 -6.85
N PRO A 150 4.46 30.41 -6.40
CA PRO A 150 5.21 31.64 -6.60
C PRO A 150 5.16 31.95 -8.10
N ALA A 151 4.62 33.12 -8.45
CA ALA A 151 4.69 33.62 -9.81
C ALA A 151 6.16 33.51 -10.24
N MET A 152 6.41 32.85 -11.38
CA MET A 152 7.76 32.78 -11.93
C MET A 152 8.31 34.20 -12.01
N PRO A 153 9.41 34.53 -11.30
CA PRO A 153 10.00 35.84 -11.44
C PRO A 153 10.51 35.97 -12.87
N ALA A 154 10.09 37.03 -13.54
CA ALA A 154 10.80 37.56 -14.68
C ALA A 154 12.28 37.77 -14.30
N THR A 155 13.16 37.51 -15.26
CA THR A 155 14.61 37.64 -15.22
C THR A 155 15.08 38.84 -14.37
N PRO A 156 15.95 38.67 -13.37
CA PRO A 156 16.30 39.76 -12.46
C PRO A 156 17.39 40.68 -13.03
N ALA A 157 17.16 41.98 -12.93
CA ALA A 157 18.23 42.97 -12.81
C ALA A 157 18.69 43.04 -11.33
N THR A 158 20.01 43.08 -11.18
CA THR A 158 20.84 42.97 -9.98
C THR A 158 20.55 43.97 -8.85
N ALA A 159 20.47 43.52 -7.58
CA ALA A 159 21.05 44.08 -6.32
C ALA A 159 20.43 43.36 -5.06
N PRO A 160 20.97 43.48 -3.81
CA PRO A 160 21.46 42.35 -3.01
C PRO A 160 20.50 41.83 -1.92
N ALA A 161 20.73 40.59 -1.52
CA ALA A 161 19.92 39.81 -0.56
C ALA A 161 20.19 40.12 0.92
N PRO A 162 19.18 40.07 1.81
CA PRO A 162 19.37 39.77 3.22
C PRO A 162 19.39 38.25 3.46
N ALA A 163 20.38 37.80 4.22
CA ALA A 163 20.62 36.42 4.60
C ALA A 163 19.50 35.83 5.48
N GLY A 164 19.18 34.54 5.32
CA GLY A 164 18.49 33.80 6.39
C GLY A 164 17.57 32.63 6.06
N ARG A 165 17.36 32.23 4.80
CA ARG A 165 16.66 30.97 4.48
C ARG A 165 17.36 30.22 3.34
N PRO A 166 17.83 28.98 3.54
CA PRO A 166 18.28 28.16 2.41
C PRO A 166 17.07 27.82 1.54
N ALA A 167 17.10 28.24 0.28
CA ALA A 167 16.12 27.86 -0.71
C ALA A 167 16.18 26.34 -0.91
N LEU A 168 15.07 25.65 -0.67
CA LEU A 168 14.95 24.23 -0.97
C LEU A 168 14.88 24.07 -2.49
N ARG A 169 15.97 23.60 -3.10
CA ARG A 169 16.01 23.18 -4.50
C ARG A 169 15.85 21.67 -4.58
N LEU A 170 14.98 21.20 -5.47
CA LEU A 170 14.95 19.79 -5.85
C LEU A 170 16.24 19.49 -6.61
N VAL A 171 17.19 18.83 -5.95
CA VAL A 171 18.41 18.32 -6.59
C VAL A 171 18.07 16.95 -7.13
N LYS A 172 17.78 16.87 -8.43
CA LYS A 172 17.93 15.62 -9.17
C LYS A 172 19.40 15.57 -9.58
N ASP A 173 20.24 14.94 -8.76
CA ASP A 173 21.57 14.54 -9.20
C ASP A 173 21.40 13.33 -10.11
N GLU A 174 21.49 13.61 -11.41
CA GLU A 174 21.68 12.62 -12.44
C GLU A 174 23.18 12.58 -12.72
N ALA A 175 23.86 11.63 -12.07
CA ALA A 175 25.18 11.19 -12.49
C ALA A 175 25.19 9.66 -12.42
N ALA A 176 25.16 9.06 -13.61
CA ALA A 176 25.41 7.66 -13.85
C ALA A 176 26.84 7.30 -13.44
N THR A 177 27.02 6.23 -12.67
CA THR A 177 28.08 5.22 -12.94
C THR A 177 27.68 3.86 -12.36
N ALA A 178 27.77 2.88 -13.27
CA ALA A 178 27.68 1.41 -13.27
C ALA A 178 28.09 0.58 -12.01
N PRO A 179 27.82 -0.75 -12.01
CA PRO A 179 27.45 -1.54 -10.83
C PRO A 179 28.60 -2.36 -10.20
N ALA A 180 28.44 -2.71 -8.92
CA ALA A 180 29.26 -3.70 -8.25
C ALA A 180 28.75 -5.12 -8.54
N GLN A 181 29.60 -5.91 -9.20
CA GLN A 181 29.46 -7.32 -9.50
C GLN A 181 29.38 -8.16 -8.21
N ARG A 182 28.47 -9.14 -8.18
CA ARG A 182 28.62 -10.37 -7.40
C ARG A 182 28.47 -11.54 -8.37
N THR A 183 29.49 -12.37 -8.40
CA THR A 183 29.77 -13.43 -9.36
C THR A 183 28.74 -14.57 -9.34
N GLU A 184 28.58 -15.15 -10.52
CA GLU A 184 27.61 -16.13 -11.03
C GLU A 184 27.69 -17.53 -10.42
N GLU A 185 26.59 -18.29 -10.52
CA GLU A 185 26.60 -19.59 -11.22
C GLU A 185 25.24 -19.83 -11.91
N ALA A 186 25.28 -20.49 -13.07
CA ALA A 186 24.48 -20.18 -14.26
C ALA A 186 23.24 -21.06 -14.51
N ALA A 187 22.24 -20.48 -15.17
CA ALA A 187 21.60 -21.08 -16.36
C ALA A 187 20.93 -19.97 -17.19
N ALA A 188 21.31 -19.87 -18.47
CA ALA A 188 20.94 -18.81 -19.38
C ALA A 188 19.45 -18.83 -19.76
N THR A 189 18.83 -17.65 -19.87
CA THR A 189 17.54 -17.47 -20.58
C THR A 189 17.57 -16.14 -21.35
N PRO A 190 17.06 -16.07 -22.61
CA PRO A 190 17.26 -14.91 -23.47
C PRO A 190 16.39 -13.71 -23.10
N ALA A 191 16.98 -12.51 -23.23
CA ALA A 191 16.36 -11.20 -23.50
C ALA A 191 15.24 -10.71 -22.55
N GLY A 192 15.62 -9.87 -21.58
CA GLY A 192 14.78 -8.81 -20.99
C GLY A 192 13.58 -9.23 -20.14
N LEU A 193 13.30 -10.53 -20.03
CA LEU A 193 12.24 -11.09 -19.19
C LEU A 193 12.80 -11.45 -17.81
N THR A 194 12.00 -11.18 -16.78
CA THR A 194 12.25 -11.74 -15.45
C THR A 194 12.09 -13.26 -15.46
N GLU A 195 12.67 -13.95 -14.48
CA GLU A 195 12.60 -15.42 -14.37
C GLU A 195 11.14 -15.94 -14.40
N THR A 196 10.22 -15.24 -13.73
CA THR A 196 8.79 -15.58 -13.72
C THR A 196 8.12 -15.37 -15.08
N GLU A 197 8.50 -14.31 -15.80
CA GLU A 197 8.00 -14.06 -17.16
C GLU A 197 8.52 -15.10 -18.14
N ALA A 198 9.80 -15.44 -18.03
CA ALA A 198 10.42 -16.49 -18.84
C ALA A 198 9.74 -17.84 -18.61
N ALA A 199 9.45 -18.22 -17.35
CA ALA A 199 8.73 -19.45 -17.02
C ALA A 199 7.31 -19.50 -17.62
N VAL A 200 6.59 -18.37 -17.64
CA VAL A 200 5.26 -18.29 -18.25
C VAL A 200 5.34 -18.37 -19.77
N VAL A 201 6.29 -17.69 -20.41
CA VAL A 201 6.50 -17.76 -21.87
C VAL A 201 6.89 -19.18 -22.28
N ASP A 202 7.82 -19.81 -21.56
CA ASP A 202 8.29 -21.17 -21.81
C ASP A 202 7.15 -22.19 -21.66
N ALA A 203 6.30 -22.06 -20.64
CA ALA A 203 5.13 -22.92 -20.47
C ALA A 203 4.15 -22.84 -21.66
N VAL A 204 3.89 -21.62 -22.19
CA VAL A 204 3.03 -21.42 -23.35
C VAL A 204 3.69 -21.93 -24.64
N GLN A 205 4.99 -21.71 -24.82
CA GLN A 205 5.74 -22.18 -25.99
C GLN A 205 5.84 -23.70 -26.03
N LYS A 206 6.17 -24.35 -24.91
CA LYS A 206 6.26 -25.81 -24.78
C LYS A 206 4.93 -26.50 -25.06
N ALA A 207 3.81 -25.86 -24.76
CA ALA A 207 2.50 -26.43 -25.05
C ALA A 207 2.21 -26.53 -26.55
N GLY A 208 2.84 -25.69 -27.39
CA GLY A 208 2.72 -25.73 -28.85
C GLY A 208 1.30 -25.52 -29.40
N ARG A 209 0.34 -25.15 -28.55
CA ARG A 209 -1.09 -25.00 -28.86
C ARG A 209 -1.71 -23.92 -27.96
N PRO A 210 -2.91 -23.40 -28.30
CA PRO A 210 -3.64 -22.49 -27.41
C PRO A 210 -3.91 -23.16 -26.05
N VAL A 211 -3.46 -22.51 -24.97
CA VAL A 211 -3.59 -23.04 -23.59
C VAL A 211 -4.50 -22.16 -22.74
N ARG A 212 -5.20 -22.78 -21.78
CA ARG A 212 -5.96 -22.02 -20.78
C ARG A 212 -5.02 -21.54 -19.69
N GLN A 213 -5.41 -20.47 -19.01
CA GLN A 213 -4.63 -19.91 -17.91
C GLN A 213 -4.39 -20.91 -16.77
N LYS A 214 -5.31 -21.86 -16.56
CA LYS A 214 -5.12 -22.96 -15.61
C LYS A 214 -3.94 -23.83 -16.00
N ASP A 215 -3.84 -24.22 -17.27
CA ASP A 215 -2.76 -25.08 -17.76
C ASP A 215 -1.40 -24.37 -17.68
N VAL A 216 -1.37 -23.04 -17.87
CA VAL A 216 -0.17 -22.22 -17.69
C VAL A 216 0.27 -22.20 -16.22
N VAL A 217 -0.66 -22.15 -15.26
CA VAL A 217 -0.34 -22.25 -13.83
C VAL A 217 0.30 -23.60 -13.51
N ASP A 218 -0.32 -24.67 -13.99
CA ASP A 218 0.15 -26.03 -13.72
C ASP A 218 1.53 -26.29 -14.36
N ALA A 219 1.78 -25.76 -15.57
CA ALA A 219 3.05 -25.95 -16.29
C ALA A 219 4.18 -25.00 -15.85
N SER A 220 3.88 -23.78 -15.40
CA SER A 220 4.89 -22.80 -15.00
C SER A 220 5.31 -22.91 -13.53
N GLY A 221 4.51 -23.57 -12.68
CA GLY A 221 4.74 -23.62 -11.23
C GLY A 221 4.51 -22.29 -10.51
N VAL A 222 4.03 -21.26 -11.23
CA VAL A 222 3.80 -19.91 -10.71
C VAL A 222 2.39 -19.80 -10.13
N ALA A 223 2.24 -19.13 -8.99
CA ALA A 223 0.94 -18.92 -8.37
C ALA A 223 -0.07 -18.25 -9.32
N LYS A 224 -1.33 -18.71 -9.31
CA LYS A 224 -2.41 -18.25 -10.22
C LYS A 224 -2.53 -16.73 -10.33
N GLY A 225 -2.47 -16.02 -9.19
CA GLY A 225 -2.57 -14.55 -9.17
C GLY A 225 -1.39 -13.86 -9.88
N THR A 226 -0.20 -14.45 -9.79
CA THR A 226 1.01 -13.97 -10.47
C THR A 226 0.97 -14.29 -11.96
N VAL A 227 0.54 -15.50 -12.35
CA VAL A 227 0.33 -15.87 -13.76
C VAL A 227 -0.65 -14.91 -14.43
N SER A 228 -1.75 -14.54 -13.78
CA SER A 228 -2.71 -13.61 -14.36
C SER A 228 -2.12 -12.23 -14.68
N LYS A 229 -1.31 -11.70 -13.76
CA LYS A 229 -0.66 -10.39 -13.93
C LYS A 229 0.40 -10.46 -15.02
N VAL A 230 1.22 -11.51 -15.00
CA VAL A 230 2.30 -11.73 -15.96
C VAL A 230 1.74 -11.94 -17.37
N VAL A 231 0.70 -12.76 -17.54
CA VAL A 231 0.03 -12.97 -18.84
C VAL A 231 -0.51 -11.64 -19.39
N ASN A 232 -1.22 -10.85 -18.59
CA ASN A 232 -1.73 -9.55 -19.05
C ASN A 232 -0.59 -8.58 -19.42
N LYS A 233 0.52 -8.58 -18.67
CA LYS A 233 1.71 -7.78 -18.98
C LYS A 233 2.36 -8.23 -20.30
N LEU A 234 2.54 -9.53 -20.50
CA LEU A 234 3.14 -10.10 -21.71
C LEU A 234 2.26 -9.92 -22.95
N ILE A 235 0.93 -9.94 -22.79
CA ILE A 235 -0.01 -9.55 -23.85
C ILE A 235 0.14 -8.07 -24.20
N GLY A 236 0.20 -7.19 -23.20
CA GLY A 236 0.44 -5.76 -23.42
C GLY A 236 1.79 -5.45 -24.08
N ALA A 237 2.79 -6.31 -23.85
CA ALA A 237 4.10 -6.23 -24.49
C ALA A 237 4.17 -6.93 -25.86
N GLY A 238 3.08 -7.53 -26.35
CA GLY A 238 3.03 -8.25 -27.62
C GLY A 238 3.82 -9.56 -27.65
N VAL A 239 4.20 -10.11 -26.49
CA VAL A 239 4.94 -11.40 -26.38
C VAL A 239 3.98 -12.59 -26.41
N LEU A 240 2.78 -12.41 -25.86
CA LEU A 240 1.69 -13.39 -25.91
C LEU A 240 0.46 -12.75 -26.58
N ALA A 241 -0.42 -13.57 -27.12
CA ALA A 241 -1.71 -13.12 -27.64
C ALA A 241 -2.85 -13.94 -27.01
N ARG A 242 -4.04 -13.33 -26.96
CA ARG A 242 -5.27 -13.98 -26.53
C ARG A 242 -6.14 -14.26 -27.76
N THR A 243 -6.58 -15.50 -27.91
CA THR A 243 -7.53 -15.88 -28.98
C THR A 243 -8.94 -15.40 -28.66
N GLU A 244 -9.83 -15.40 -29.65
CA GLU A 244 -11.24 -15.02 -29.48
C GLU A 244 -11.94 -15.87 -28.41
N ASP A 245 -11.60 -17.16 -28.33
CA ASP A 245 -12.12 -18.07 -27.30
C ASP A 245 -11.51 -17.86 -25.91
N GLY A 246 -10.57 -16.92 -25.75
CA GLY A 246 -9.90 -16.61 -24.48
C GLY A 246 -8.73 -17.54 -24.12
N ALA A 247 -8.18 -18.29 -25.09
CA ALA A 247 -6.96 -19.08 -24.88
C ALA A 247 -5.70 -18.21 -25.10
N ILE A 248 -4.56 -18.65 -24.58
CA ILE A 248 -3.28 -17.94 -24.63
C ILE A 248 -2.37 -18.65 -25.63
N ILE A 249 -1.75 -17.88 -26.53
CA ILE A 249 -0.75 -18.36 -27.51
C ILE A 249 0.50 -17.49 -27.45
N ALA A 250 1.65 -18.03 -27.87
CA ALA A 250 2.84 -17.22 -28.12
C ALA A 250 2.58 -16.30 -29.32
N ALA A 251 2.93 -15.02 -29.21
CA ALA A 251 2.84 -14.12 -30.36
C ALA A 251 3.88 -14.54 -31.41
N ALA A 252 3.46 -14.65 -32.67
CA ALA A 252 4.38 -14.93 -33.77
C ALA A 252 5.39 -13.77 -33.87
N LYS A 253 6.68 -14.06 -33.74
CA LYS A 253 7.72 -13.10 -34.12
C LYS A 253 7.60 -12.88 -35.63
N GLU A 254 7.22 -11.67 -36.06
CA GLU A 254 7.62 -11.20 -37.38
C GLU A 254 9.15 -11.18 -37.40
N VAL A 255 9.74 -12.09 -38.17
CA VAL A 255 11.15 -12.05 -38.54
C VAL A 255 11.26 -10.95 -39.60
N SER A 256 11.67 -9.76 -39.20
CA SER A 256 12.11 -8.74 -40.16
C SER A 256 13.40 -9.22 -40.81
N ALA A 257 13.42 -9.14 -42.14
CA ALA A 257 14.48 -9.55 -43.07
C ALA A 257 15.84 -8.89 -42.80
#